data_AF-A0A2S6AZT5-F1
#
_entry.id   AF-A0A2S6AZT5-F1
#
_cell.length_a   1.000
_cell.length_b   1.000
_cell.length_c   1.000
_cell.angle_alpha   90.00
_cell.angle_beta   90.00
_cell.angle_gamma   90.00
#
_symmetry.space_group_name_H-M   'P 1'
#
loop_
_entity.id
_entity.type
_entity.pdbx_description
1 polymer ?
#
loop_
_entity_poly.entity_id
_entity_poly.type
_entity_poly.pdbx_seq_one_letter_code
_entity_poly.pdbx_strand_id
1 'polypeptide(L)' 'TRAARNLSITQPAVSNALRRLREVLGDELVRRSGAGVEPTPRALALWPTVRDALRQLQHTLAPGEFDAGTADTTFLLA' A
#
# COMPACT_ATOMS: atom_id res chain seq x y z
N THR A 1 10.64 9.44 10.60
CA THR A 1 9.93 8.28 11.20
C THR A 1 9.92 7.11 10.21
N ARG A 2 9.56 5.88 10.64
CA ARG A 2 9.62 4.68 9.77
C ARG A 2 8.78 4.82 8.49
N ALA A 3 7.54 5.30 8.58
CA ALA A 3 6.67 5.49 7.41
C ALA A 3 7.23 6.49 6.39
N ALA A 4 7.79 7.62 6.85
CA ALA A 4 8.41 8.62 6.00
C ALA A 4 9.59 8.05 5.19
N ARG A 5 10.42 7.21 5.82
CA ARG A 5 11.51 6.50 5.13
C ARG A 5 10.97 5.52 4.08
N ASN A 6 9.97 4.71 4.43
CA ASN A 6 9.40 3.73 3.50
C ASN A 6 8.72 4.36 2.28
N LEU A 7 8.20 5.59 2.44
CA LEU A 7 7.53 6.33 1.39
C LEU A 7 8.45 7.33 0.67
N SER A 8 9.74 7.40 1.04
CA SER A 8 10.71 8.35 0.48
C SER A 8 10.25 9.81 0.50
N ILE A 9 9.52 10.22 1.54
CA ILE A 9 9.04 11.60 1.73
C ILE A 9 9.32 12.10 3.14
N THR A 10 9.17 13.41 3.37
CA THR A 10 9.38 14.00 4.70
C THR A 10 8.26 13.61 5.68
N GLN A 11 8.54 13.61 6.98
CA GLN A 11 7.51 13.33 7.99
C GLN A 11 6.33 14.32 7.96
N PRO A 12 6.54 15.64 7.73
CA PRO A 12 5.44 16.57 7.53
C PRO A 12 4.58 16.21 6.31
N ALA A 13 5.20 15.75 5.21
CA ALA A 13 4.48 15.31 4.02
C ALA A 13 3.61 14.07 4.30
N VAL A 14 4.13 13.07 5.02
CA VAL A 14 3.34 11.91 5.49
C VAL A 14 2.16 12.37 6.33
N SER A 15 2.39 13.26 7.30
CA SER A 15 1.34 13.73 8.22
C SER A 15 0.24 14.49 7.47
N ASN A 16 0.63 15.33 6.51
CA ASN A 16 -0.32 16.06 5.67
C ASN A 16 -1.09 15.12 4.71
N ALA A 17 -0.45 14.08 4.16
CA ALA A 17 -1.14 13.07 3.36
C ALA A 17 -2.15 12.28 4.19
N LEU A 18 -1.78 11.86 5.40
CA LEU A 18 -2.68 11.16 6.32
C LEU A 18 -3.87 12.04 6.73
N ARG A 19 -3.65 13.32 7.05
CA ARG A 19 -4.72 14.28 7.35
C ARG A 19 -5.74 14.38 6.21
N ARG A 20 -5.27 14.55 4.96
CA ARG A 20 -6.14 14.61 3.78
C ARG A 20 -6.95 13.32 3.60
N LEU A 21 -6.31 12.17 3.83
CA LEU A 21 -7.00 10.88 3.74
C LEU A 21 -8.10 10.72 4.81
N ARG A 22 -7.85 11.22 6.04
CA ARG A 22 -8.85 11.24 7.11
C ARG A 22 -10.06 12.09 6.75
N GLU A 23 -9.83 13.27 6.17
CA GLU A 23 -10.88 14.18 5.71
C GLU A 23 -11.76 13.54 4.63
N VAL A 24 -11.13 12.90 3.63
CA VAL A 24 -11.85 12.22 2.53
C VAL A 24 -12.67 11.04 3.03
N LEU A 25 -12.15 10.27 3.99
CA LEU A 25 -12.82 9.07 4.49
C LEU A 25 -13.76 9.35 5.66
N GLY A 26 -13.64 10.51 6.33
CA GLY A 26 -14.35 10.80 7.57
C GLY A 26 -13.98 9.80 8.69
N ASP A 27 -12.71 9.41 8.78
CA ASP A 27 -12.21 8.46 9.79
C ASP A 27 -10.77 8.83 10.20
N GLU A 28 -10.40 8.64 11.46
CA GLU A 28 -9.05 8.96 11.95
C GLU A 28 -7.97 8.01 11.44
N LEU A 29 -8.35 6.82 10.96
CA LEU A 29 -7.55 5.72 10.42
C LEU A 29 -6.54 5.10 11.38
N VAL A 30 -5.87 5.92 12.18
CA VAL A 30 -4.90 5.54 13.20
C VAL A 30 -5.04 6.45 14.42
N ARG A 31 -4.98 5.85 15.61
CA ARG A 31 -5.00 6.52 16.92
C ARG A 31 -3.70 6.26 17.67
N ARG A 32 -3.35 7.14 18.61
CA ARG A 32 -2.23 6.92 19.53
C ARG A 32 -2.64 5.85 20.55
N SER A 33 -1.74 4.91 20.82
CA SER A 33 -1.87 3.95 21.92
C SER A 33 -0.57 3.97 22.74
N GLY A 34 -0.57 3.39 23.95
CA GLY A 34 0.63 3.32 24.79
C GLY A 34 1.83 2.65 24.12
N ALA A 35 1.59 1.80 23.12
CA ALA A 35 2.63 1.13 22.32
C ALA A 35 2.98 1.86 21.00
N GLY A 36 2.39 3.03 20.74
CA GLY A 36 2.67 3.85 19.57
C GLY A 36 1.40 4.24 18.81
N VAL A 37 1.15 3.59 17.68
CA VAL A 37 0.08 3.93 16.74
C VAL A 37 -0.69 2.68 16.39
N GLU A 38 -2.01 2.73 16.48
CA GLU A 38 -2.91 1.60 16.24
C GLU A 38 -4.01 1.99 15.24
N PRO A 39 -4.35 1.13 14.27
CA PRO A 39 -5.43 1.41 13.32
C PRO A 39 -6.82 1.47 13.98
N THR A 40 -7.73 2.21 13.36
CA THR A 40 -9.16 2.17 13.71
C THR A 40 -9.80 0.87 13.19
N PRO A 41 -10.95 0.43 13.73
CA PRO A 41 -11.69 -0.71 13.18
C PRO A 41 -12.02 -0.54 11.68
N ARG A 42 -12.33 0.68 11.25
CA ARG A 42 -12.58 0.99 9.84
C ARG A 42 -11.33 0.84 8.98
N ALA A 43 -10.18 1.32 9.45
CA ALA A 43 -8.92 1.13 8.73
C ALA A 43 -8.53 -0.35 8.61
N LEU A 44 -8.76 -1.15 9.66
CA LEU A 44 -8.56 -2.60 9.63
C LEU A 44 -9.47 -3.28 8.61
N ALA A 45 -10.74 -2.89 8.54
CA ALA A 45 -11.69 -3.43 7.57
C ALA A 45 -11.33 -3.06 6.12
N LEU A 46 -10.78 -1.87 5.88
CA LEU A 46 -10.37 -1.40 4.55
C LEU A 46 -9.04 -2.01 4.07
N TRP A 47 -8.14 -2.35 5.00
CA TRP A 47 -6.76 -2.72 4.68
C TRP A 47 -6.62 -3.89 3.69
N PRO A 48 -7.35 -5.02 3.81
CA PRO A 48 -7.21 -6.13 2.86
C PRO A 48 -7.45 -5.69 1.42
N THR A 49 -8.55 -5.00 1.16
CA THR A 49 -8.92 -4.53 -0.18
C THR A 49 -7.94 -3.50 -0.73
N VAL A 50 -7.50 -2.54 0.10
CA VAL A 50 -6.52 -1.53 -0.32
C VAL A 50 -5.17 -2.17 -0.65
N ARG A 51 -4.73 -3.13 0.16
CA ARG A 51 -3.48 -3.86 -0.05
C ARG A 51 -3.52 -4.63 -1.37
N ASP A 52 -4.62 -5.31 -1.66
CA ASP A 52 -4.75 -6.11 -2.87
C ASP A 52 -4.75 -5.22 -4.13
N ALA A 53 -5.45 -4.08 -4.09
CA ALA A 53 -5.41 -3.09 -5.17
C ALA A 53 -3.99 -2.53 -5.39
N LEU A 54 -3.26 -2.20 -4.33
CA LEU A 54 -1.86 -1.76 -4.43
C LEU A 54 -0.95 -2.84 -5.02
N ARG A 55 -1.15 -4.12 -4.65
CA ARG A 55 -0.40 -5.24 -5.25
C ARG A 55 -0.68 -5.37 -6.75
N GLN A 56 -1.93 -5.23 -7.17
CA GLN A 56 -2.30 -5.30 -8.58
C GLN A 56 -1.67 -4.15 -9.38
N LEU A 57 -1.69 -2.93 -8.83
CA LEU A 57 -1.00 -1.79 -9.44
C LEU A 57 0.51 -2.02 -9.54
N GLN A 58 1.14 -2.53 -8.48
CA GLN A 58 2.58 -2.86 -8.50
C GLN A 58 2.91 -3.90 -9.55
N HIS A 59 2.10 -4.96 -9.69
CA HIS A 59 2.29 -5.98 -10.71
C HIS A 59 2.13 -5.44 -12.13
N THR A 60 1.17 -4.53 -12.33
CA THR A 60 0.93 -3.91 -13.64
C THR A 60 2.06 -2.96 -14.05
N LEU A 61 2.65 -2.25 -13.09
CA LEU A 61 3.71 -1.27 -13.31
C LEU A 61 5.11 -1.89 -13.33
N ALA A 62 5.29 -3.06 -12.70
CA ALA A 62 6.52 -3.81 -12.81
C ALA A 62 6.58 -4.45 -14.21
N PRO A 63 7.57 -4.13 -15.06
CA PRO A 63 7.82 -4.97 -16.22
C PRO A 63 8.09 -6.38 -15.67
N GLY A 64 7.30 -7.35 -16.11
CA GLY A 64 7.56 -8.74 -15.72
C GLY A 64 8.96 -9.09 -16.20
N GLU A 65 9.90 -9.30 -15.27
CA GLU A 65 11.09 -10.07 -15.61
C GLU A 65 10.58 -11.45 -16.00
N PHE A 66 10.73 -11.76 -17.28
CA PHE A 66 10.44 -13.08 -17.78
C PHE A 66 11.45 -14.05 -17.18
N ASP A 67 11.01 -14.82 -16.19
CA ASP A 67 11.77 -15.95 -15.66
C ASP A 67 11.40 -17.21 -16.44
N ALA A 68 12.30 -17.62 -17.33
CA ALA A 68 12.14 -18.83 -18.12
C ALA A 68 12.03 -20.10 -17.26
N GLY A 69 12.52 -20.09 -16.01
CA GLY A 69 12.46 -21.23 -15.10
C GLY A 69 11.10 -21.43 -14.43
N THR A 70 10.25 -20.41 -14.41
CA THR A 70 8.90 -20.45 -13.82
C THR A 70 7.79 -20.17 -14.83
N ALA A 71 8.15 -19.87 -16.08
CA ALA A 71 7.21 -19.62 -17.15
C ALA A 71 6.54 -20.92 -17.63
N ASP A 72 5.23 -21.03 -17.39
CA ASP A 72 4.39 -22.15 -17.88
C ASP A 72 3.64 -21.79 -19.19
N THR A 73 4.25 -20.90 -19.98
CA THR A 73 3.63 -20.36 -21.21
C THR A 73 3.92 -21.28 -22.40
N THR A 74 2.88 -21.72 -23.11
CA THR A 74 3.01 -22.50 -24.34
C THR A 74 3.15 -21.57 -25.55
N PHE A 75 4.25 -21.72 -26.31
CA PHE A 75 4.47 -20.99 -27.57
C PHE A 75 4.02 -21.85 -28.77
N LEU A 76 3.22 -21.27 -29.65
CA LEU A 76 2.79 -21.88 -30.92
C LEU A 76 3.61 -21.23 -32.05
N LEU A 77 4.44 -22.02 -32.72
CA LEU A 77 5.31 -21.56 -33.81
C LEU A 77 4.66 -21.93 -35.15
N ALA A 78 4.71 -21.01 -36.11
CA ALA A 78 4.19 -21.18 -37.48
C ALA A 78 5.31 -21.47 -38.48
#